data_AF-A0A7X5DGV5-F1
#
_entry.id   AF-A0A7X5DGV5-F1
#
_cell.length_a   1.000
_cell.length_b   1.000
_cell.length_c   1.000
_cell.angle_alpha   90.00
_cell.angle_beta   90.00
_cell.angle_gamma   90.00
#
_symmetry.space_group_name_H-M   'P 1'
#
loop_
_entity.id
_entity.type
_entity.pdbx_description
1 polymer ?
#
loop_
_entity_poly.entity_id
_entity_poly.type
_entity_poly.pdbx_seq_one_letter_code
_entity_poly.pdbx_strand_id
1 'polypeptide(L)' 'GQEACVKTRGPIDGRSSFTGTLAGIRDGAVLMEVDGAELSVPFDAIKRARLKGTVDFSS' A
#
# COMPACT_ATOMS: atom_id res chain seq x y z
N GLY A 1 12.77 -4.74 -1.75
CA GLY A 1 11.35 -4.39 -1.56
C GLY A 1 11.14 -3.98 -0.11
N GLN A 2 10.30 -2.99 0.14
CA GLN A 2 10.02 -2.50 1.49
C GLN A 2 8.63 -2.95 1.92
N GLU A 3 8.49 -3.50 3.12
CA GLU A 3 7.16 -3.87 3.62
C GLU A 3 6.35 -2.61 3.94
N ALA A 4 5.15 -2.53 3.41
CA ALA A 4 4.18 -1.52 3.74
C ALA A 4 2.92 -2.18 4.32
N CYS A 5 2.31 -1.50 5.28
CA CYS A 5 1.05 -1.89 5.86
C CYS A 5 0.03 -0.78 5.62
N VAL A 6 -0.98 -1.05 4.80
CA VAL A 6 -2.02 -0.11 4.45
C VAL A 6 -3.30 -0.47 5.19
N LYS A 7 -3.88 0.50 5.90
CA LYS A 7 -5.20 0.39 6.52
C LYS A 7 -6.19 1.31 5.80
N THR A 8 -7.28 0.71 5.37
CA THR A 8 -8.36 1.36 4.61
C THR A 8 -9.45 1.88 5.55
N ARG A 9 -10.27 2.84 5.11
CA ARG A 9 -11.33 3.44 5.96
C ARG A 9 -12.48 2.50 6.26
N GLY A 10 -12.81 1.64 5.32
CA GLY A 10 -13.81 0.58 5.45
C GLY A 10 -13.22 -0.79 5.07
N PRO A 11 -13.97 -1.87 5.27
CA PRO A 11 -13.59 -3.18 4.75
C PRO A 11 -13.48 -3.08 3.22
N ILE A 12 -12.27 -3.26 2.70
CA ILE A 12 -12.04 -3.49 1.28
C ILE A 12 -11.78 -4.98 1.16
N ASP A 13 -12.57 -5.71 0.38
CA ASP A 13 -12.48 -7.18 0.29
C ASP A 13 -12.58 -7.92 1.64
N GLY A 14 -13.36 -7.37 2.58
CA GLY A 14 -13.54 -7.95 3.92
C GLY A 14 -12.33 -7.79 4.86
N ARG A 15 -11.24 -7.16 4.41
CA ARG A 15 -10.08 -6.80 5.23
C ARG A 15 -9.91 -5.29 5.35
N SER A 16 -9.46 -4.85 6.52
CA SER A 16 -9.19 -3.43 6.82
C SER A 16 -7.69 -3.14 6.97
N SER A 17 -6.85 -4.15 6.76
CA SER A 17 -5.39 -4.05 6.76
C SER A 17 -4.80 -4.98 5.70
N PHE A 18 -3.92 -4.41 4.89
CA PHE A 18 -3.14 -5.11 3.88
C PHE A 18 -1.67 -4.94 4.25
N THR A 19 -0.90 -6.03 4.22
CA THR A 19 0.54 -6.00 4.49
C THR A 19 1.22 -6.66 3.32
N GLY A 20 2.12 -5.94 2.65
CA GLY A 20 2.80 -6.43 1.47
C GLY A 20 4.01 -5.59 1.14
N THR A 21 4.65 -5.88 0.02
CA THR A 21 5.80 -5.12 -0.47
C THR A 21 5.33 -3.90 -1.23
N LEU A 22 5.87 -2.72 -0.94
CA LEU A 22 5.65 -1.54 -1.76
C LEU A 22 6.32 -1.72 -3.12
N ALA A 23 5.52 -1.79 -4.18
CA ALA A 23 5.99 -1.86 -5.56
C ALA A 23 6.24 -0.45 -6.15
N GLY A 24 5.52 0.56 -5.67
CA GLY A 24 5.76 1.96 -6.05
C GLY A 24 4.56 2.86 -5.80
N ILE A 25 4.57 4.07 -6.37
CA ILE A 25 3.45 5.01 -6.37
C ILE A 25 3.27 5.52 -7.80
N ARG A 26 2.04 5.48 -8.32
CA ARG A 26 1.67 6.03 -9.62
C ARG A 26 0.29 6.67 -9.57
N ASP A 27 0.13 7.80 -10.24
CA ASP A 27 -1.17 8.45 -10.46
C ASP A 27 -2.00 8.69 -9.17
N GLY A 28 -1.34 8.98 -8.05
CA GLY A 28 -2.03 9.16 -6.76
C GLY A 28 -2.57 7.85 -6.16
N ALA A 29 -2.04 6.71 -6.59
CA ALA A 29 -2.27 5.40 -5.99
C ALA A 29 -0.95 4.73 -5.62
N VAL A 30 -0.98 3.98 -4.53
CA VAL A 30 0.15 3.22 -4.02
C VAL A 30 0.06 1.80 -4.58
N LEU A 31 1.06 1.39 -5.35
CA LEU A 31 1.21 0.03 -5.87
C LEU A 31 1.92 -0.82 -4.82
N MET A 32 1.30 -1.93 -4.43
CA MET A 32 1.83 -2.86 -3.44
C MET A 32 1.59 -4.30 -3.85
N GLU A 33 2.58 -5.14 -3.68
CA GLU A 33 2.46 -6.59 -3.86
C GLU A 33 2.10 -7.25 -2.53
N VAL A 34 0.88 -7.75 -2.39
CA VAL A 34 0.34 -8.40 -1.18
C VAL A 34 0.04 -9.85 -1.53
N ASP A 35 0.64 -10.81 -0.81
CA ASP A 35 0.42 -12.25 -1.01
C ASP A 35 0.62 -12.72 -2.48
N GLY A 36 1.53 -12.08 -3.23
CA GLY A 36 1.80 -12.37 -4.65
C GLY A 36 0.82 -11.73 -5.64
N ALA A 37 -0.07 -10.84 -5.18
CA ALA A 37 -0.95 -10.04 -6.01
C ALA A 37 -0.57 -8.56 -5.96
N GLU A 38 -0.45 -7.91 -7.12
CA GLU A 38 -0.32 -6.45 -7.18
C GLU A 38 -1.66 -5.79 -6.86
N LEU A 39 -1.64 -4.94 -5.84
CA LEU A 39 -2.74 -4.16 -5.32
C LEU A 39 -2.42 -2.67 -5.51
N SER A 40 -3.30 -1.97 -6.22
CA SER A 40 -3.25 -0.51 -6.32
C SER A 40 -4.24 0.09 -5.33
N VAL A 41 -3.73 0.82 -4.33
CA VAL A 41 -4.56 1.47 -3.33
C VAL A 41 -4.55 2.99 -3.54
N PRO A 42 -5.67 3.62 -3.95
CA PRO A 42 -5.74 5.06 -4.15
C PRO A 42 -5.60 5.80 -2.81
N PHE A 43 -4.85 6.90 -2.80
CA PHE A 43 -4.61 7.69 -1.57
C PHE A 43 -5.92 8.12 -0.88
N ASP A 44 -6.97 8.39 -1.65
CA ASP A 44 -8.28 8.80 -1.14
C ASP A 44 -8.97 7.72 -0.27
N ALA A 45 -8.72 6.45 -0.57
CA ALA A 45 -9.26 5.31 0.18
C ALA A 45 -8.42 4.95 1.42
N ILE A 46 -7.17 5.44 1.48
CA ILE A 46 -6.23 5.12 2.55
C ILE A 46 -6.57 5.96 3.78
N LYS A 47 -7.08 5.31 4.84
CA LYS A 47 -7.22 5.95 6.15
C LYS A 47 -5.86 6.23 6.77
N ARG A 48 -4.95 5.27 6.62
CA ARG A 48 -3.65 5.25 7.28
C ARG A 48 -2.75 4.24 6.58
N ALA A 49 -1.74 4.72 5.88
CA ALA A 49 -0.65 3.87 5.40
C ALA A 49 0.56 4.02 6.34
N ARG A 50 1.11 2.90 6.78
CA ARG A 50 2.37 2.84 7.51
C ARG A 50 3.37 2.08 6.66
N LEU A 51 4.30 2.83 6.08
CA LEU A 51 5.43 2.24 5.39
C LEU A 51 6.47 1.83 6.44
N LYS A 52 6.77 0.53 6.53
CA LYS A 52 7.87 0.02 7.35
C LYS A 52 9.10 -0.09 6.45
N GLY A 53 9.66 1.05 6.08
CA GLY A 53 10.88 1.10 5.27
C GLY A 53 11.28 2.53 4.95
N THR A 54 12.58 2.79 5.02
CA THR A 54 13.22 4.05 4.61
C THR A 54 12.96 4.31 3.13
N VAL A 55 11.95 5.09 2.79
CA VAL A 55 11.60 5.33 1.38
C VAL A 55 12.75 6.06 0.71
N ASP A 56 13.53 5.35 -0.09
CA ASP A 56 14.48 5.95 -1.01
C ASP A 56 13.73 6.25 -2.29
N PHE A 57 13.36 7.53 -2.47
CA PHE A 57 12.91 8.05 -3.75
C PHE A 57 14.13 8.42 -4.58
N SER A 58 14.98 7.46 -4.95
CA SER A 58 15.99 7.72 -5.99
C SER A 58 15.29 7.72 -7.34
N SER A 59 15.11 8.93 -7.87
CA SER A 59 14.75 9.20 -9.27
C SER A 59 15.86 8.77 -10.22
#